data_AF-J9W8H7-F1
#
_entry.id   AF-J9W8H7-F1
#
_cell.length_a   1.000
_cell.length_b   1.000
_cell.length_c   1.000
_cell.angle_alpha   90.00
_cell.angle_beta   90.00
_cell.angle_gamma   90.00
#
_symmetry.space_group_name_H-M   'P 1'
#
loop_
_entity.id
_entity.type
_entity.pdbx_description
1 polymer ?
#
loop_
_entity_poly.entity_id
_entity_poly.type
_entity_poly.pdbx_seq_one_letter_code
_entity_poly.pdbx_strand_id
1 'polypeptide(L)'
;MTQELGTTDLGTYEYVSRVYNENIQLPDYKLPTSVADGTQVFFDTDVIKLSMVIADQRVQKITIVTPKPQSLEYMRVFEGFEFGMEALGTWINTYHRSTLSHGKAADVVNGILASYSTTKDNVLTVSLTRAH
;
A
#
# COMPACT_ATOMS: atom_id res chain seq x y z
N MET A 1 6.65 -4.97 25.33
CA MET A 1 7.05 -4.57 23.97
C MET A 1 5.97 -5.06 23.04
N THR A 2 5.18 -4.16 22.48
CA THR A 2 4.14 -4.51 21.50
C THR A 2 4.86 -4.86 20.20
N GLN A 3 4.60 -6.04 19.63
CA GLN A 3 5.21 -6.42 18.36
C GLN A 3 4.66 -5.48 17.26
N GLU A 4 5.54 -4.62 16.73
CA GLU A 4 5.17 -3.57 15.77
C GLU A 4 4.69 -4.18 14.45
N LEU A 5 5.36 -5.22 13.98
CA LEU A 5 4.95 -6.05 12.85
C LEU A 5 4.11 -7.25 13.32
N GLY A 6 3.02 -7.54 12.62
CA GLY A 6 2.19 -8.70 12.91
C GLY A 6 2.75 -9.98 12.29
N THR A 7 2.40 -11.12 12.88
CA THR A 7 2.57 -12.43 12.24
C THR A 7 1.48 -12.68 11.19
N THR A 8 0.30 -12.07 11.37
CA THR A 8 -0.89 -12.21 10.53
C THR A 8 -1.38 -10.89 9.91
N ASP A 9 -0.71 -9.78 10.19
CA ASP A 9 -1.07 -8.43 9.76
C ASP A 9 0.17 -7.65 9.35
N LEU A 10 -0.02 -6.45 8.80
CA LEU A 10 1.09 -5.59 8.35
C LEU A 10 1.74 -4.79 9.49
N GLY A 11 1.17 -4.85 10.69
CA GLY A 11 1.62 -4.13 11.87
C GLY A 11 0.54 -3.27 12.51
N THR A 12 0.90 -2.60 13.60
CA THR A 12 0.02 -1.59 14.21
C THR A 12 -0.16 -0.41 13.25
N TYR A 13 -1.34 0.23 13.27
CA TYR A 13 -1.58 1.42 12.45
C TYR A 13 -0.58 2.54 12.77
N GLU A 14 -0.25 2.72 14.05
CA GLU A 14 0.76 3.69 14.49
C GLU A 14 2.11 3.46 13.82
N TYR A 15 2.57 2.21 13.77
CA TYR A 15 3.83 1.86 13.09
C TYR A 15 3.73 2.13 11.59
N VAL A 16 2.70 1.59 10.91
CA VAL A 16 2.54 1.72 9.45
C VAL A 16 2.42 3.18 9.03
N SER A 17 1.59 3.96 9.73
CA SER A 17 1.38 5.39 9.44
C SER A 17 2.63 6.22 9.70
N ARG A 18 3.37 5.94 10.78
CA ARG A 18 4.63 6.63 11.10
C ARG A 18 5.66 6.39 10.00
N VAL A 19 5.97 5.14 9.67
CA VAL A 19 7.02 4.87 8.69
C VAL A 19 6.62 5.35 7.29
N TYR A 20 5.35 5.22 6.93
CA TYR A 20 4.84 5.83 5.70
C TYR A 20 5.04 7.36 5.68
N ASN A 21 4.63 8.06 6.74
CA ASN A 21 4.72 9.50 6.83
C ASN A 21 6.16 10.05 6.90
N GLU A 22 7.10 9.25 7.42
CA GLU A 22 8.53 9.56 7.43
C GLU A 22 9.13 9.52 6.01
N ASN A 23 8.54 8.74 5.09
CA ASN A 23 9.07 8.52 3.74
C ASN A 23 8.28 9.22 2.62
N ILE A 24 7.03 9.62 2.87
CA ILE A 24 6.20 10.31 1.88
C ILE A 24 6.72 11.73 1.60
N GLN A 25 6.96 12.04 0.33
CA GLN A 25 7.42 13.36 -0.12
C GLN A 25 6.28 14.32 -0.50
N LEU A 26 5.04 13.84 -0.44
CA LEU A 26 3.84 14.59 -0.81
C LEU A 26 3.02 14.90 0.46
N PRO A 27 3.04 16.16 0.95
CA PRO A 27 2.39 16.52 2.21
C PRO A 27 0.89 16.22 2.24
N ASP A 28 0.20 16.37 1.11
CA ASP A 28 -1.24 16.15 0.97
C ASP A 28 -1.62 14.66 1.09
N TYR A 29 -0.65 13.76 0.95
CA TYR A 29 -0.83 12.33 1.07
C TYR A 29 -0.31 11.78 2.40
N LYS A 30 -0.19 12.60 3.45
CA LYS A 30 0.13 12.08 4.79
C LYS A 30 -1.07 11.39 5.44
N LEU A 31 -0.80 10.29 6.13
CA LEU A 31 -1.77 9.58 6.96
C LEU A 31 -1.96 10.30 8.30
N PRO A 32 -3.17 10.27 8.90
CA PRO A 32 -3.36 10.74 10.26
C PRO A 32 -2.57 9.87 11.26
N THR A 33 -2.30 10.41 12.44
CA THR A 33 -1.54 9.70 13.49
C THR A 33 -2.37 8.65 14.24
N SER A 34 -3.70 8.70 14.11
CA SER A 34 -4.63 7.73 14.68
C SER A 34 -5.85 7.57 13.78
N VAL A 35 -6.51 6.42 13.89
CA VAL A 35 -7.70 6.11 13.11
C VAL A 35 -8.55 5.06 13.83
N ALA A 36 -9.86 5.07 13.59
CA ALA A 36 -10.75 4.03 14.08
C ALA A 36 -10.57 2.71 13.30
N ASP A 37 -10.93 1.60 13.94
CA ASP A 37 -11.06 0.30 13.28
C ASP A 37 -12.13 0.34 12.17
N GLY A 38 -12.09 -0.65 11.29
CA GLY A 38 -12.96 -0.78 10.13
C GLY A 38 -12.26 -0.51 8.80
N THR A 39 -13.04 -0.30 7.75
CA THR A 39 -12.52 0.10 6.43
C THR A 39 -12.44 1.60 6.36
N GLN A 40 -11.22 2.13 6.27
CA GLN A 40 -10.93 3.55 6.29
C GLN A 40 -10.43 4.00 4.92
N VAL A 41 -10.97 5.10 4.41
CA VAL A 41 -10.50 5.75 3.16
C VAL A 41 -9.72 6.99 3.57
N PHE A 42 -8.43 7.02 3.25
CA PHE A 42 -7.53 8.11 3.61
C PHE A 42 -7.44 9.15 2.49
N PHE A 43 -7.40 8.68 1.24
CA PHE A 43 -7.39 9.53 0.06
C PHE A 43 -8.45 9.03 -0.91
N ASP A 44 -9.17 9.94 -1.53
CA ASP A 44 -10.11 9.67 -2.62
C ASP A 44 -10.06 10.84 -3.60
N THR A 45 -8.99 10.89 -4.38
CA THR A 45 -8.76 11.91 -5.41
C THR A 45 -8.93 11.30 -6.80
N ASP A 46 -8.93 12.14 -7.84
CA ASP A 46 -8.96 11.68 -9.23
C ASP A 46 -7.69 10.90 -9.65
N VAL A 47 -6.66 10.89 -8.81
CA VAL A 47 -5.36 10.24 -9.09
C VAL A 47 -5.14 9.03 -8.19
N ILE A 48 -5.48 9.12 -6.90
CA ILE A 48 -5.20 8.08 -5.92
C ILE A 48 -6.39 7.91 -4.99
N LYS A 49 -6.82 6.67 -4.87
CA LYS A 49 -7.66 6.21 -3.78
C LYS A 49 -6.89 5.26 -2.88
N LEU A 50 -6.71 5.63 -1.62
CA LEU A 50 -6.06 4.80 -0.61
C LEU A 50 -7.07 4.41 0.46
N SER A 51 -7.20 3.12 0.71
CA SER A 51 -8.00 2.59 1.80
C SER A 51 -7.25 1.51 2.58
N MET A 52 -7.56 1.37 3.86
CA MET A 52 -7.05 0.28 4.68
C MET A 52 -8.18 -0.43 5.42
N VAL A 53 -7.97 -1.72 5.71
CA VAL A 53 -8.79 -2.49 6.65
C VAL A 53 -8.01 -2.60 7.96
N ILE A 54 -8.62 -2.11 9.04
CA ILE A 54 -7.98 -2.02 10.36
C ILE A 54 -8.84 -2.76 11.38
N ALA A 55 -8.23 -3.62 12.17
CA ALA A 55 -8.88 -4.38 13.23
C ALA A 55 -7.95 -4.44 14.45
N ASP A 56 -8.47 -4.12 15.63
CA ASP A 56 -7.71 -4.01 16.87
C ASP A 56 -6.50 -3.08 16.74
N GLN A 57 -6.67 -1.98 15.99
CA GLN A 57 -5.61 -1.02 15.63
C GLN A 57 -4.45 -1.64 14.82
N ARG A 58 -4.67 -2.78 14.17
CA ARG A 58 -3.70 -3.46 13.31
C ARG A 58 -4.16 -3.46 11.86
N VAL A 59 -3.24 -3.13 10.95
CA VAL A 59 -3.52 -2.98 9.52
C VAL A 59 -3.55 -4.37 8.88
N GLN A 60 -4.72 -4.81 8.46
CA GLN A 60 -4.95 -6.12 7.84
C GLN A 60 -4.67 -6.08 6.34
N LYS A 61 -5.03 -4.96 5.70
CA LYS A 61 -4.90 -4.77 4.25
C LYS A 61 -4.74 -3.30 3.93
N ILE A 62 -3.85 -3.00 3.00
CA ILE A 62 -3.76 -1.70 2.34
C ILE A 62 -4.18 -1.87 0.89
N THR A 63 -4.98 -0.94 0.36
CA THR A 63 -5.43 -0.94 -1.04
C THR A 63 -5.22 0.43 -1.65
N ILE A 64 -4.49 0.48 -2.77
CA ILE A 64 -4.25 1.69 -3.57
C ILE A 64 -4.89 1.47 -4.93
N VAL A 65 -5.71 2.41 -5.39
CA VAL A 65 -6.28 2.42 -6.74
C VAL A 65 -5.85 3.70 -7.44
N THR A 66 -5.40 3.58 -8.70
CA THR A 66 -5.04 4.73 -9.52
C THR A 66 -5.38 4.49 -11.00
N PRO A 67 -5.97 5.47 -11.70
CA PRO A 67 -6.06 5.47 -13.16
C PRO A 67 -4.77 5.95 -13.85
N LYS A 68 -3.76 6.39 -13.07
CA LYS A 68 -2.48 6.91 -13.55
C LYS A 68 -1.30 6.14 -12.93
N PRO A 69 -1.14 4.84 -13.23
CA PRO A 69 -0.11 3.99 -12.60
C PRO A 69 1.32 4.46 -12.84
N GLN A 70 1.56 5.28 -13.86
CA GLN A 70 2.88 5.86 -14.17
C GLN A 70 3.08 7.28 -13.60
N SER A 71 2.09 7.82 -12.88
CA SER A 71 2.20 9.14 -12.27
C SER A 71 3.25 9.15 -11.16
N LEU A 72 3.93 10.29 -11.01
CA LEU A 72 4.87 10.49 -9.90
C LEU A 72 4.15 10.38 -8.56
N GLU A 73 2.92 10.87 -8.47
CA GLU A 73 2.09 10.81 -7.28
C GLU A 73 1.87 9.37 -6.81
N TYR A 74 1.46 8.47 -7.72
CA TYR A 74 1.29 7.06 -7.39
C TYR A 74 2.61 6.43 -6.96
N MET A 75 3.70 6.67 -7.69
CA MET A 75 5.00 6.10 -7.34
C MET A 75 5.44 6.54 -5.94
N ARG A 76 5.28 7.82 -5.59
CA ARG A 76 5.62 8.33 -4.25
C ARG A 76 4.74 7.75 -3.15
N VAL A 77 3.43 7.61 -3.38
CA VAL A 77 2.53 6.96 -2.41
C VAL A 77 2.89 5.49 -2.22
N PHE A 78 3.21 4.78 -3.30
CA PHE A 78 3.59 3.37 -3.19
C PHE A 78 4.96 3.19 -2.51
N GLU A 79 5.96 3.99 -2.88
CA GLU A 79 7.29 4.00 -2.26
C GLU A 79 7.21 4.25 -0.75
N GLY A 80 6.33 5.16 -0.30
CA GLY A 80 6.11 5.40 1.14
C GLY A 80 5.76 4.14 1.93
N PHE A 81 5.08 3.18 1.30
CA PHE A 81 4.79 1.87 1.88
C PHE A 81 5.96 0.88 1.71
N GLU A 82 6.66 0.87 0.56
CA GLU A 82 7.81 -0.02 0.36
C GLU A 82 8.95 0.26 1.35
N PHE A 83 9.24 1.53 1.63
CA PHE A 83 10.24 1.92 2.63
C PHE A 83 9.88 1.40 4.02
N GLY A 84 8.59 1.50 4.39
CA GLY A 84 8.12 1.03 5.70
C GLY A 84 8.01 -0.48 5.88
N MET A 85 8.17 -1.23 4.80
CA MET A 85 8.11 -2.69 4.78
C MET A 85 9.45 -3.34 4.40
N GLU A 86 10.53 -2.55 4.35
CA GLU A 86 11.87 -2.98 3.93
C GLU A 86 11.86 -3.70 2.55
N ALA A 87 10.96 -3.28 1.65
CA ALA A 87 10.70 -3.91 0.36
C ALA A 87 11.01 -2.99 -0.84
N LEU A 88 11.73 -1.89 -0.61
CA LEU A 88 12.00 -0.85 -1.62
C LEU A 88 12.51 -1.42 -2.94
N GLY A 89 11.81 -1.09 -4.03
CA GLY A 89 12.19 -1.50 -5.38
C GLY A 89 12.07 -3.00 -5.64
N THR A 90 11.57 -3.79 -4.69
CA THR A 90 11.48 -5.25 -4.85
C THR A 90 10.25 -5.62 -5.68
N TRP A 91 9.15 -4.87 -5.54
CA TRP A 91 7.92 -5.16 -6.28
C TRP A 91 7.84 -4.44 -7.64
N ILE A 92 8.85 -3.66 -8.03
CA ILE A 92 8.84 -2.89 -9.28
C ILE A 92 8.64 -3.79 -10.52
N ASN A 93 9.26 -4.97 -10.54
CA ASN A 93 9.09 -5.93 -11.63
C ASN A 93 7.67 -6.49 -11.67
N THR A 94 7.05 -6.73 -10.52
CA THR A 94 5.67 -7.24 -10.41
C THR A 94 4.67 -6.19 -10.85
N TYR A 95 4.89 -4.93 -10.45
CA TYR A 95 4.18 -3.77 -10.97
C TYR A 95 4.27 -3.68 -12.50
N HIS A 96 5.48 -3.77 -13.08
CA HIS A 96 5.67 -3.75 -14.53
C HIS A 96 4.94 -4.91 -15.23
N ARG A 97 4.98 -6.13 -14.68
CA ARG A 97 4.23 -7.27 -15.25
C ARG A 97 2.73 -6.98 -15.31
N SER A 98 2.15 -6.44 -14.24
CA SER A 98 0.72 -6.13 -14.21
C SER A 98 0.34 -5.02 -15.19
N THR A 99 1.09 -3.92 -15.20
CA THR A 99 0.79 -2.75 -16.04
C THR A 99 1.02 -3.01 -17.52
N LEU A 100 2.09 -3.73 -17.90
CA LEU A 100 2.34 -4.09 -19.30
C LEU A 100 1.29 -5.06 -19.84
N SER A 101 0.90 -6.06 -19.04
CA SER A 101 -0.08 -7.06 -19.47
C SER A 101 -1.54 -6.63 -19.35
N HIS A 102 -1.82 -5.50 -18.68
CA HIS A 102 -3.17 -5.11 -18.25
C HIS A 102 -3.87 -6.29 -17.54
N GLY A 103 -3.14 -6.90 -16.62
CA GLY A 103 -3.51 -8.15 -15.95
C GLY A 103 -3.08 -8.21 -14.50
N LYS A 104 -3.23 -9.39 -13.91
CA LYS A 104 -2.85 -9.64 -12.51
C LYS A 104 -1.39 -10.05 -12.40
N ALA A 105 -0.69 -9.54 -11.39
CA ALA A 105 0.62 -10.01 -10.97
C ALA A 105 0.71 -9.95 -9.45
N ALA A 106 1.48 -10.83 -8.82
CA ALA A 106 1.70 -10.78 -7.39
C ALA A 106 3.10 -11.29 -7.03
N ASP A 107 3.60 -10.87 -5.87
CA ASP A 107 4.86 -11.36 -5.32
C ASP A 107 4.90 -11.21 -3.80
N VAL A 108 5.74 -12.00 -3.13
CA VAL A 108 5.88 -12.00 -1.68
C VAL A 108 7.29 -11.60 -1.28
N VAL A 109 7.40 -10.58 -0.43
CA VAL A 109 8.68 -10.07 0.10
C VAL A 109 8.54 -9.89 1.60
N ASN A 110 9.46 -10.41 2.40
CA ASN A 110 9.44 -10.33 3.87
C ASN A 110 8.10 -10.77 4.50
N GLY A 111 7.42 -11.72 3.87
CA GLY A 111 6.11 -12.22 4.28
C GLY A 111 4.94 -11.27 4.00
N ILE A 112 5.13 -10.29 3.11
CA ILE A 112 4.10 -9.36 2.65
C ILE A 112 3.82 -9.67 1.18
N LEU A 113 2.57 -9.98 0.89
CA LEU A 113 2.04 -10.19 -0.45
C LEU A 113 1.65 -8.84 -1.05
N ALA A 114 2.32 -8.44 -2.13
CA ALA A 114 1.88 -7.35 -2.99
C ALA A 114 1.17 -7.92 -4.21
N SER A 115 -0.13 -7.65 -4.32
CA SER A 115 -0.98 -8.07 -5.44
C SER A 115 -1.37 -6.87 -6.28
N TYR A 116 -1.10 -6.95 -7.57
CA TYR A 116 -1.38 -5.94 -8.58
C TYR A 116 -2.42 -6.45 -9.57
N SER A 117 -3.36 -5.59 -9.95
CA SER A 117 -4.33 -5.85 -11.00
C SER A 117 -4.55 -4.58 -11.80
N THR A 118 -4.09 -4.57 -13.05
CA THR A 118 -4.32 -3.46 -13.97
C THR A 118 -5.48 -3.83 -14.89
N THR A 119 -6.49 -2.97 -15.01
CA THR A 119 -7.60 -3.19 -15.94
C THR A 119 -7.21 -2.82 -17.37
N LYS A 120 -8.07 -3.15 -18.35
CA LYS A 120 -7.87 -2.71 -19.75
C LYS A 120 -7.90 -1.19 -19.92
N ASP A 121 -8.57 -0.48 -19.01
CA ASP A 121 -8.64 0.98 -18.98
C ASP A 121 -7.45 1.60 -18.21
N ASN A 122 -6.39 0.83 -17.99
CA ASN A 122 -5.16 1.22 -17.29
C ASN A 122 -5.38 1.65 -15.82
N VAL A 123 -6.46 1.16 -15.19
CA VAL A 123 -6.70 1.37 -13.76
C VAL A 123 -5.96 0.28 -12.99
N LEU A 124 -4.95 0.69 -12.22
CA LEU A 124 -4.20 -0.19 -11.35
C LEU A 124 -4.83 -0.24 -9.97
N THR A 125 -5.02 -1.45 -9.46
CA THR A 125 -5.29 -1.74 -8.05
C THR A 125 -4.11 -2.49 -7.46
N VAL A 126 -3.56 -1.99 -6.36
CA VAL A 126 -2.54 -2.67 -5.56
C VAL A 126 -3.13 -3.02 -4.20
N SER A 127 -2.89 -4.24 -3.74
CA SER A 127 -3.24 -4.70 -2.40
C SER A 127 -2.02 -5.24 -1.69
N LEU A 128 -1.76 -4.76 -0.48
CA LEU A 128 -0.73 -5.28 0.42
C LEU A 128 -1.41 -6.02 1.56
N THR A 129 -1.01 -7.28 1.80
CA THR A 129 -1.47 -8.12 2.90
C THR A 129 -0.32 -8.97 3.43
N ARG A 130 -0.48 -9.60 4.60
CA ARG A 130 0.44 -10.67 4.99
C ARG A 130 0.31 -11.86 4.02
N ALA A 131 1.44 -12.50 3.71
CA ALA A 131 1.48 -13.77 2.99
C ALA A 131 1.28 -14.93 3.99
N HIS A 132 0.45 -15.89 3.62
CA HIS A 132 0.16 -17.10 4.39
C HIS A 132 0.65 -18.33 3.64
#